data_AF-A0AA40DN86-F1
#
_entry.id   AF-A0AA40DN86-F1
#
_cell.length_a   1.000
_cell.length_b   1.000
_cell.length_c   1.000
_cell.angle_alpha   90.00
_cell.angle_beta   90.00
_cell.angle_gamma   90.00
#
_symmetry.space_group_name_H-M   'P 1'
#
loop_
_entity.id
_entity.type
_entity.pdbx_description
1 polymer ?
#
loop_
_entity_poly.entity_id
_entity_poly.type
_entity_poly.pdbx_seq_one_letter_code
_entity_poly.pdbx_strand_id
1 'polypeptide(L)' 'VRSACNACHQFKIRCSGGEPCQPCRDSMFLCTYSPGRRLGRPKGSKNKRTLMQGQQNNPKQKQP' A
#
# COMPACT_ATOMS: atom_id res chain seq x y z
N VAL A 1 1.68 -5.29 -4.20
CA VAL A 1 2.56 -4.10 -4.20
C VAL A 1 1.76 -2.94 -4.81
N ARG A 2 1.92 -1.68 -4.37
CA ARG A 2 1.25 -0.54 -5.03
C ARG A 2 1.93 -0.30 -6.38
N SER A 3 1.18 -0.38 -7.48
CA SER A 3 1.73 -0.21 -8.83
C SER A 3 1.65 1.23 -9.36
N ALA A 4 0.99 2.14 -8.63
CA ALA A 4 0.84 3.55 -9.02
C ALA A 4 1.41 4.49 -7.94
N CYS A 5 1.86 5.67 -8.35
CA CYS A 5 2.32 6.72 -7.44
C CYS A 5 1.14 7.36 -6.68
N ASN A 6 1.44 8.15 -5.65
CA ASN A 6 0.43 8.80 -4.82
C ASN A 6 -0.48 9.75 -5.63
N ALA A 7 0.10 10.56 -6.53
CA ALA A 7 -0.66 11.49 -7.36
C ALA A 7 -1.65 10.73 -8.27
N CYS A 8 -1.17 9.74 -9.04
CA CYS A 8 -2.04 8.94 -9.90
C CYS A 8 -3.14 8.21 -9.12
N HIS A 9 -2.82 7.69 -7.93
CA HIS A 9 -3.82 7.10 -7.04
C HIS A 9 -4.87 8.12 -6.56
N GLN A 10 -4.45 9.31 -6.19
CA GLN A 10 -5.32 10.38 -5.70
C GLN A 10 -6.27 10.87 -6.80
N PHE A 11 -5.76 11.06 -8.01
CA PHE A 11 -6.54 11.47 -9.18
C PHE A 11 -7.28 10.31 -9.86
N LYS A 12 -7.10 9.07 -9.40
CA LYS A 12 -7.70 7.85 -9.96
C LYS A 12 -7.41 7.68 -11.47
N ILE A 13 -6.22 8.08 -11.90
CA ILE A 13 -5.74 7.93 -13.28
C ILE A 13 -4.76 6.77 -13.41
N ARG A 14 -4.54 6.31 -14.64
CA ARG A 14 -3.56 5.26 -14.93
C ARG A 14 -2.15 5.79 -14.71
N CYS A 15 -1.37 5.11 -13.88
CA CYS A 15 0.04 5.41 -13.68
C CYS A 15 0.89 4.65 -14.70
N SER A 16 1.74 5.37 -15.44
CA SER A 16 2.68 4.77 -16.39
C SER A 16 3.83 4.02 -15.71
N GLY A 17 4.06 4.25 -14.40
CA GLY A 17 5.28 3.80 -13.72
C GLY A 17 6.46 4.73 -14.00
N GLY A 18 7.61 4.46 -13.35
CA GLY A 18 8.82 5.29 -13.45
C GLY A 18 8.86 6.49 -12.51
N GLU A 19 9.98 7.22 -12.53
CA GLU A 19 10.28 8.37 -11.65
C GLU A 19 10.85 9.55 -12.46
N PRO A 20 10.06 10.61 -12.75
CA PRO A 20 8.61 10.76 -12.53
C PRO A 20 7.77 9.99 -13.57
N CYS A 21 6.57 9.59 -13.18
CA CYS A 21 5.58 9.00 -14.07
C CYS A 21 5.15 9.99 -15.18
N GLN A 22 4.75 9.53 -16.37
CA GLN A 22 4.33 10.42 -17.47
C GLN A 22 3.24 11.43 -17.09
N PRO A 23 2.09 11.03 -16.52
CA PRO A 23 1.06 12.00 -16.15
C PRO A 23 1.53 12.97 -15.04
N CYS A 24 2.45 12.53 -14.19
CA CYS A 24 3.07 13.38 -13.18
C CYS A 24 3.98 14.44 -13.83
N ARG A 25 4.74 14.06 -14.86
CA ARG A 25 5.60 14.96 -15.64
C ARG A 25 4.77 16.00 -16.38
N ASP A 26 3.74 15.57 -17.10
CA ASP A 26 2.92 16.46 -17.94
C ASP A 26 2.13 17.47 -17.10
N SER A 27 1.63 17.04 -15.94
CA SER A 27 0.86 17.89 -15.03
C SER A 27 1.73 18.61 -13.99
N MET A 28 3.06 18.43 -14.04
CA MET A 28 4.01 18.98 -13.08
C MET A 28 3.71 18.63 -11.60
N PHE A 29 3.11 17.45 -11.36
CA PHE A 29 2.78 16.98 -10.00
C PHE A 29 3.92 16.18 -9.36
N LEU A 30 3.97 16.22 -8.04
CA LEU A 30 4.93 15.45 -7.25
C LEU A 30 4.69 13.93 -7.37
N CYS A 31 5.62 13.25 -8.05
CA CYS A 31 5.57 11.80 -8.25
C CYS A 31 6.26 11.05 -7.11
N THR A 32 5.51 10.67 -6.08
CA THR A 32 6.06 9.89 -4.94
C THR A 32 5.35 8.54 -4.81
N TYR A 33 6.10 7.47 -4.58
CA TYR A 33 5.58 6.15 -4.25
C TYR A 33 5.76 5.89 -2.75
N SER A 34 4.77 6.25 -1.95
CA SER A 34 4.83 5.98 -0.51
C SER A 34 4.18 4.63 -0.19
N PRO A 35 4.79 3.82 0.71
CA PRO A 35 4.11 2.65 1.24
C PRO A 35 2.82 3.11 1.92
N GLY A 36 1.69 2.57 1.48
CA GLY A 36 0.42 2.86 2.14
C GLY A 36 0.51 2.42 3.60
N ARG A 37 0.15 3.29 4.55
CA ARG A 37 -0.07 2.86 5.93
C ARG A 37 -1.22 1.87 5.89
N ARG A 38 -0.92 0.57 5.90
CA ARG A 38 -1.92 -0.45 6.17
C ARG A 38 -2.27 -0.31 7.64
N LEU A 39 -3.11 0.67 7.96
CA LEU A 39 -3.81 0.68 9.23
C LEU A 39 -4.56 -0.65 9.22
N GLY A 40 -4.11 -1.58 10.04
CA GLY A 40 -4.70 -2.91 10.12
C GLY A 40 -6.20 -2.78 10.39
N ARG A 41 -6.93 -3.87 10.17
CA ARG A 41 -8.31 -3.96 10.65
C ARG A 41 -8.36 -3.47 12.12
N PRO A 42 -9.33 -2.61 12.48
CA PRO A 42 -9.44 -2.11 13.84
C PRO A 42 -9.43 -3.28 14.82
N LYS A 43 -8.74 -3.09 15.96
CA LYS A 43 -8.49 -4.10 16.98
C LYS A 43 -9.82 -4.52 17.61
N GLY A 44 -10.51 -5.47 16.98
CA GLY A 44 -11.87 -5.88 17.34
C GLY A 44 -12.69 -6.45 16.18
N SER A 45 -12.38 -6.14 14.92
CA SER A 45 -13.13 -6.66 13.76
C SER A 45 -12.71 -8.09 13.36
N LYS A 46 -12.49 -8.97 14.34
CA LYS A 46 -12.32 -10.40 14.08
C LYS A 46 -13.70 -11.01 13.92
N ASN A 47 -14.02 -11.42 12.70
CA ASN A 47 -15.18 -12.26 12.46
C ASN A 47 -14.98 -13.55 13.26
N LYS A 48 -15.93 -13.96 14.11
CA LYS A 48 -15.77 -15.09 15.05
C LYS A 48 -15.29 -16.40 14.40
N ARG A 49 -15.56 -16.59 13.10
CA ARG A 49 -15.08 -17.71 12.29
C ARG A 49 -13.55 -17.78 12.11
N THR A 50 -12.82 -16.66 12.10
CA THR A 50 -11.36 -16.66 11.85
C THR A 50 -10.52 -16.84 13.12
N LEU A 51 -11.12 -16.86 14.32
CA LEU A 51 -10.37 -17.04 15.56
C LEU A 51 -9.84 -18.47 15.75
N MET A 52 -10.52 -19.48 15.21
CA MET A 52 -10.13 -20.88 15.39
C MET A 52 -9.01 -21.36 14.47
N GLN A 53 -8.61 -20.60 13.44
CA GLN A 53 -7.57 -21.02 12.47
C GLN A 53 -6.20 -20.32 12.66
N GLY A 54 -6.06 -19.41 13.62
CA GLY A 54 -4.87 -18.55 13.75
C GLY A 54 -3.73 -19.09 14.62
N GLN A 55 -3.78 -20.33 15.11
CA GLN A 55 -2.74 -20.90 15.98
C GLN A 55 -1.59 -21.57 15.20
N GLN A 56 -1.10 -21.04 14.08
CA GLN A 56 0.16 -21.53 13.49
C GLN A 56 0.99 -20.41 12.85
N ASN A 57 2.25 -20.32 13.34
CA ASN A 57 3.45 -19.73 12.74
C ASN A 57 3.86 -18.26 13.07
N ASN A 58 4.88 -18.17 13.92
CA ASN A 58 5.85 -17.07 14.18
C ASN A 58 7.07 -17.25 13.22
N PRO A 59 8.23 -16.54 13.28
CA PRO A 59 8.64 -15.11 13.27
C PRO A 59 9.49 -14.72 12.00
N LYS A 60 9.76 -13.42 11.74
CA LYS A 60 11.00 -12.96 11.05
C LYS A 60 11.19 -11.42 11.21
N GLN A 61 12.04 -11.00 12.15
CA GLN A 61 13.44 -10.56 11.97
C GLN A 61 13.60 -9.10 11.49
N LYS A 62 14.13 -8.27 12.40
CA LYS A 62 14.74 -6.95 12.19
C LYS A 62 16.06 -7.09 11.42
N GLN A 63 16.50 -6.03 10.72
CA GLN A 63 17.85 -5.90 10.15
C GLN A 63 18.34 -4.46 10.32
N PRO A 64 19.66 -4.19 10.24
CA PRO A 64 20.81 -5.05 10.53
C PRO A 64 21.35 -4.86 11.96
#